data_AF-A0A958Q3Y9-F1
#
_entry.id   AF-A0A958Q3Y9-F1
#
_cell.length_a   1.000
_cell.length_b   1.000
_cell.length_c   1.000
_cell.angle_alpha   90.00
_cell.angle_beta   90.00
_cell.angle_gamma   90.00
#
_symmetry.space_group_name_H-M   'P 1'
#
loop_
_entity.id
_entity.type
_entity.pdbx_description
1 polymer ?
#
loop_
_entity_poly.entity_id
_entity_poly.type
_entity_poly.pdbx_seq_one_letter_code
_entity_poly.pdbx_strand_id
1 'polypeptide(L)'
;EVKVVEEVKSIIANGHYLGLHFDANFYNVTPKDPWVLLVEKEKEILESVFDAPVHALSFHNPDIGFNWLSVDHEQIAGLYNAYGRTLQKAFTYCSDSNGYWRYLRLAEVLSNPDVERLHVLTHPGWWMEKSMSPRQRVQHIIDDRARSTGERYDRALELGERQNVR
;
A
#
# COMPACT_ATOMS: atom_id res chain seq x y z
N GLU A 1 5.16 15.42 -2.41
CA GLU A 1 3.71 15.27 -2.62
C GLU A 1 3.39 15.20 -4.10
N VAL A 2 3.75 16.21 -4.92
CA VAL A 2 3.55 16.14 -6.39
C VAL A 2 4.06 14.83 -7.01
N LYS A 3 5.29 14.40 -6.70
CA LYS A 3 5.84 13.14 -7.25
C LYS A 3 4.96 11.92 -6.93
N VAL A 4 4.49 11.76 -5.69
CA VAL A 4 3.67 10.59 -5.30
C VAL A 4 2.34 10.59 -6.04
N VAL A 5 1.71 11.77 -6.16
CA VAL A 5 0.46 11.90 -6.90
C VAL A 5 0.64 11.52 -8.38
N GLU A 6 1.73 11.97 -9.00
CA GLU A 6 2.04 11.63 -10.39
C GLU A 6 2.35 10.14 -10.58
N GLU A 7 3.05 9.49 -9.65
CA GLU A 7 3.25 8.03 -9.71
C GLU A 7 1.92 7.27 -9.62
N VAL A 8 1.01 7.67 -8.73
CA VAL A 8 -0.32 7.03 -8.61
C VAL A 8 -1.14 7.24 -9.89
N LYS A 9 -1.14 8.45 -10.46
CA LYS A 9 -1.79 8.72 -11.75
C LYS A 9 -1.19 7.87 -12.87
N SER A 10 0.13 7.69 -12.89
CA SER A 10 0.80 6.80 -13.85
C SER A 10 0.35 5.35 -13.69
N ILE A 11 0.27 4.84 -12.45
CA ILE A 11 -0.25 3.50 -12.16
C ILE A 11 -1.69 3.34 -12.71
N ILE A 12 -2.56 4.32 -12.45
CA ILE A 12 -3.94 4.33 -12.97
C ILE A 12 -3.94 4.37 -14.51
N ALA A 13 -3.12 5.22 -15.13
CA ALA A 13 -3.01 5.34 -16.58
C ALA A 13 -2.49 4.06 -17.26
N ASN A 14 -1.76 3.21 -16.53
CA ASN A 14 -1.34 1.88 -16.99
C ASN A 14 -2.42 0.79 -16.80
N GLY A 15 -3.65 1.17 -16.40
CA GLY A 15 -4.81 0.28 -16.31
C GLY A 15 -4.95 -0.44 -14.97
N HIS A 16 -4.21 -0.02 -13.93
CA HIS A 16 -4.37 -0.56 -12.59
C HIS A 16 -5.52 0.12 -11.83
N TYR A 17 -6.15 -0.63 -10.92
CA TYR A 17 -7.17 -0.09 -10.04
C TYR A 17 -6.58 0.62 -8.82
N LEU A 18 -7.22 1.71 -8.40
CA LEU A 18 -6.96 2.37 -7.14
C LEU A 18 -7.65 1.63 -5.99
N GLY A 19 -6.93 1.40 -4.89
CA GLY A 19 -7.43 0.76 -3.68
C GLY A 19 -7.17 1.61 -2.44
N LEU A 20 -8.06 1.51 -1.46
CA LEU A 20 -7.93 2.14 -0.15
C LEU A 20 -7.16 1.22 0.80
N HIS A 21 -6.15 1.78 1.46
CA HIS A 21 -5.43 1.11 2.55
C HIS A 21 -5.84 1.74 3.88
N PHE A 22 -6.87 1.18 4.50
CA PHE A 22 -7.54 1.75 5.67
C PHE A 22 -6.78 1.43 6.95
N ASP A 23 -6.43 2.46 7.71
CA ASP A 23 -5.78 2.33 9.01
C ASP A 23 -6.78 2.52 10.15
N ALA A 24 -7.32 1.41 10.66
CA ALA A 24 -8.22 1.45 11.80
C ALA A 24 -7.54 1.90 13.11
N ASN A 25 -6.22 1.71 13.23
CA ASN A 25 -5.48 2.14 14.42
C ASN A 25 -5.36 3.66 14.48
N PHE A 26 -5.25 4.33 13.32
CA PHE A 26 -5.28 5.79 13.25
C PHE A 26 -6.56 6.38 13.86
N TYR A 27 -7.71 5.73 13.61
CA TYR A 27 -8.99 6.14 14.19
C TYR A 27 -9.26 5.58 15.58
N ASN A 28 -8.39 4.70 16.09
CA ASN A 28 -8.58 3.98 17.35
C ASN A 28 -9.96 3.28 17.42
N VAL A 29 -10.35 2.62 16.33
CA VAL A 29 -11.62 1.87 16.22
C VAL A 29 -11.35 0.37 16.22
N THR A 30 -12.40 -0.40 16.47
CA THR A 30 -12.45 -1.86 16.44
C THR A 30 -13.49 -2.33 15.43
N PRO A 31 -13.51 -3.62 15.04
CA PRO A 31 -14.56 -4.14 14.16
C PRO A 31 -16.00 -3.98 14.68
N LYS A 32 -16.18 -3.70 15.98
CA LYS A 32 -17.50 -3.50 16.61
C LYS A 32 -18.01 -2.05 16.52
N ASP A 33 -17.14 -1.12 16.16
CA ASP A 33 -17.47 0.29 16.04
C ASP A 33 -18.10 0.60 14.67
N PRO A 34 -18.74 1.77 14.48
CA PRO A 34 -19.29 2.19 13.19
C PRO A 34 -18.21 2.71 12.22
N TRP A 35 -17.16 1.91 11.97
CA TRP A 35 -15.98 2.31 11.19
C TRP A 35 -16.21 2.38 9.67
N VAL A 36 -17.27 1.76 9.14
CA VAL A 36 -17.58 1.75 7.70
C VAL A 36 -17.76 3.17 7.14
N LEU A 37 -18.32 4.09 7.93
CA LEU A 37 -18.45 5.51 7.55
C LEU A 37 -17.09 6.20 7.36
N LEU A 38 -16.05 5.72 8.05
CA LEU A 38 -14.68 6.24 7.88
C LEU A 38 -14.06 5.75 6.58
N VAL A 39 -14.36 4.51 6.19
CA VAL A 39 -13.96 3.95 4.89
C VAL A 39 -14.60 4.74 3.75
N GLU A 40 -15.90 5.06 3.85
CA GLU A 40 -16.60 5.89 2.87
C GLU A 40 -15.97 7.28 2.76
N LYS A 41 -15.64 7.90 3.90
CA LYS A 41 -14.96 9.20 3.93
C LYS A 41 -13.57 9.16 3.27
N GLU A 42 -12.74 8.17 3.58
CA GLU A 42 -11.41 8.06 2.96
C GLU A 42 -11.48 7.70 1.48
N LYS A 43 -12.46 6.89 1.08
CA LYS A 43 -12.78 6.62 -0.31
C LYS A 43 -13.06 7.92 -1.06
N GLU A 44 -13.98 8.75 -0.57
CA GLU A 44 -14.33 10.03 -1.21
C GLU A 44 -13.11 10.95 -1.37
N ILE A 45 -12.24 10.99 -0.36
CA ILE A 45 -10.99 11.76 -0.41
C ILE A 45 -10.09 11.26 -1.53
N LEU A 46 -9.85 9.94 -1.61
CA LEU A 46 -8.99 9.35 -2.64
C LEU A 46 -9.57 9.55 -4.05
N GLU A 47 -10.88 9.32 -4.23
CA GLU A 47 -11.54 9.51 -5.52
C GLU A 47 -11.43 10.96 -6.00
N SER A 48 -11.60 11.92 -5.09
CA SER A 48 -11.45 13.35 -5.37
C SER A 48 -10.01 13.74 -5.72
N VAL A 49 -9.02 13.22 -5.01
CA VAL A 49 -7.59 13.54 -5.23
C VAL A 49 -7.09 13.00 -6.58
N PHE A 50 -7.55 11.81 -6.98
CA PHE A 50 -7.04 11.12 -8.17
C PHE A 50 -7.97 11.18 -9.38
N ASP A 51 -9.18 11.72 -9.23
CA ASP A 51 -10.22 11.72 -10.26
C ASP A 51 -10.44 10.31 -10.84
N ALA A 52 -10.47 9.32 -9.95
CA ALA A 52 -10.54 7.91 -10.30
C ALA A 52 -11.29 7.11 -9.23
N PRO A 53 -12.12 6.13 -9.62
CA PRO A 53 -12.85 5.29 -8.67
C PRO A 53 -11.91 4.44 -7.81
N VAL A 54 -12.25 4.28 -6.54
CA VAL A 54 -11.61 3.30 -5.66
C VAL A 54 -12.39 1.99 -5.76
N HIS A 55 -11.68 0.89 -6.03
CA HIS A 55 -12.30 -0.41 -6.28
C HIS A 55 -12.17 -1.39 -5.13
N ALA A 56 -11.12 -1.26 -4.31
CA ALA A 56 -10.78 -2.24 -3.30
C ALA A 56 -10.39 -1.60 -1.98
N LEU A 57 -10.44 -2.40 -0.92
CA LEU A 57 -10.06 -2.06 0.44
C LEU A 57 -9.07 -3.12 0.96
N SER A 58 -8.04 -2.66 1.65
CA SER A 58 -7.18 -3.49 2.49
C SER A 58 -6.97 -2.81 3.84
N PHE A 59 -6.92 -3.58 4.92
CA PHE A 59 -6.60 -3.08 6.25
C PHE A 59 -5.09 -2.95 6.46
N HIS A 60 -4.65 -1.87 7.09
CA HIS A 60 -3.27 -1.70 7.57
C HIS A 60 -3.04 -2.58 8.79
N ASN A 61 -2.03 -3.46 8.72
CA ASN A 61 -1.62 -4.39 9.79
C ASN A 61 -2.81 -5.13 10.46
N PRO A 62 -3.59 -5.92 9.69
CA PRO A 62 -4.84 -6.50 10.18
C PRO A 62 -4.67 -7.53 11.30
N ASP A 63 -3.47 -8.06 11.48
CA ASP A 63 -3.05 -8.98 12.53
C ASP A 63 -2.66 -8.29 13.84
N ILE A 64 -2.54 -6.95 13.84
CA ILE A 64 -2.24 -6.15 15.04
C ILE A 64 -3.55 -5.58 15.61
N GLY A 65 -3.77 -5.76 16.92
CA GLY A 65 -4.92 -5.22 17.64
C GLY A 65 -6.13 -6.15 17.65
N PHE A 66 -7.22 -5.76 16.98
CA PHE A 66 -8.56 -6.34 17.16
C PHE A 66 -8.94 -7.44 16.13
N ASN A 67 -7.96 -8.10 15.51
CA ASN A 67 -8.15 -9.16 14.52
C ASN A 67 -9.06 -8.75 13.35
N TRP A 68 -8.61 -7.78 12.56
CA TRP A 68 -9.33 -7.26 11.39
C TRP A 68 -9.51 -8.30 10.29
N LEU A 69 -8.70 -9.37 10.29
CA LEU A 69 -8.89 -10.53 9.39
C LEU A 69 -10.23 -11.25 9.58
N SER A 70 -10.89 -11.07 10.73
CA SER A 70 -12.24 -11.61 10.97
C SER A 70 -13.34 -10.87 10.21
N VAL A 71 -13.05 -9.66 9.72
CA VAL A 71 -13.96 -8.89 8.86
C VAL A 71 -13.82 -9.42 7.43
N ASP A 72 -14.43 -10.59 7.18
CA ASP A 72 -14.25 -11.37 5.95
C ASP A 72 -15.38 -11.20 4.92
N HIS A 73 -16.21 -10.16 5.07
CA HIS A 73 -17.19 -9.78 4.06
C HIS A 73 -16.51 -9.51 2.72
N GLU A 74 -17.08 -10.00 1.62
CA GLU A 74 -16.48 -9.84 0.28
C GLU A 74 -16.41 -8.37 -0.16
N GLN A 75 -17.37 -7.56 0.32
CA GLN A 75 -17.41 -6.13 0.07
C GLN A 75 -17.69 -5.36 1.36
N ILE A 76 -17.09 -4.17 1.46
CA ILE A 76 -17.25 -3.21 2.55
C ILE A 76 -17.39 -1.83 1.90
N ALA A 77 -18.44 -1.08 2.23
CA ALA A 77 -18.72 0.22 1.60
C ALA A 77 -18.72 0.19 0.06
N GLY A 78 -19.15 -0.94 -0.53
CA GLY A 78 -19.13 -1.18 -1.98
C GLY A 78 -17.74 -1.43 -2.58
N LEU A 79 -16.69 -1.55 -1.77
CA LEU A 79 -15.31 -1.88 -2.18
C LEU A 79 -15.03 -3.36 -2.00
N TYR A 80 -14.28 -3.98 -2.91
CA TYR A 80 -13.80 -5.35 -2.75
C TYR A 80 -12.81 -5.44 -1.59
N ASN A 81 -13.09 -6.30 -0.61
CA ASN A 81 -12.22 -6.51 0.53
C ASN A 81 -11.08 -7.47 0.14
N ALA A 82 -9.83 -7.02 0.22
CA ALA A 82 -8.63 -7.86 -0.01
C ALA A 82 -8.53 -9.04 0.99
N TYR A 83 -9.25 -8.95 2.11
CA TYR A 83 -9.41 -10.00 3.10
C TYR A 83 -10.80 -10.63 3.06
N GLY A 84 -11.51 -10.54 1.94
CA GLY A 84 -12.78 -11.22 1.74
C GLY A 84 -12.64 -12.75 1.87
N ARG A 85 -13.70 -13.41 2.34
CA ARG A 85 -13.71 -14.85 2.63
C ARG A 85 -13.25 -15.68 1.43
N THR A 86 -13.64 -15.32 0.22
CA THR A 86 -13.26 -16.02 -1.00
C THR A 86 -11.75 -15.92 -1.23
N LEU A 87 -11.17 -14.74 -1.10
CA LEU A 87 -9.71 -14.56 -1.23
C LEU A 87 -8.96 -15.33 -0.15
N GLN A 88 -9.43 -15.29 1.10
CA GLN A 88 -8.79 -16.01 2.20
C GLN A 88 -8.82 -17.55 2.03
N LYS A 89 -9.91 -18.10 1.47
CA LYS A 89 -10.10 -19.55 1.39
C LYS A 89 -9.67 -20.19 0.07
N ALA A 90 -9.79 -19.45 -1.03
CA ALA A 90 -9.69 -20.01 -2.38
C ALA A 90 -8.38 -19.65 -3.09
N PHE A 91 -7.62 -18.69 -2.57
CA PHE A 91 -6.39 -18.18 -3.19
C PHE A 91 -5.17 -18.53 -2.34
N THR A 92 -4.08 -18.89 -3.00
CA THR A 92 -2.78 -19.01 -2.35
C THR A 92 -2.22 -17.61 -2.09
N TYR A 93 -1.99 -17.29 -0.82
CA TYR A 93 -1.45 -16.00 -0.41
C TYR A 93 0.10 -16.00 -0.43
N CYS A 94 0.67 -14.97 -1.04
CA CYS A 94 2.12 -14.77 -1.12
C CYS A 94 2.43 -13.29 -0.83
N SER A 95 3.38 -13.02 0.06
CA SER A 95 3.79 -11.65 0.36
C SER A 95 5.26 -11.54 0.72
N ASP A 96 5.85 -10.41 0.33
CA ASP A 96 7.21 -9.99 0.69
C ASP A 96 7.24 -8.99 1.86
N SER A 97 6.14 -8.85 2.61
CA SER A 97 6.06 -7.95 3.76
C SER A 97 7.25 -8.14 4.72
N ASN A 98 7.77 -7.03 5.26
CA ASN A 98 9.03 -6.98 6.02
C ASN A 98 10.30 -7.37 5.24
N GLY A 99 10.23 -7.44 3.91
CA GLY A 99 11.37 -7.67 3.02
C GLY A 99 11.83 -9.12 2.91
N TYR A 100 11.06 -10.07 3.44
CA TYR A 100 11.31 -11.50 3.28
C TYR A 100 10.01 -12.25 2.95
N TRP A 101 10.14 -13.39 2.29
CA TRP A 101 9.00 -14.24 1.95
C TRP A 101 8.64 -15.11 3.15
N ARG A 102 7.51 -14.84 3.81
CA ARG A 102 7.07 -15.57 5.01
C ARG A 102 6.63 -17.01 4.72
N TYR A 103 6.07 -17.24 3.53
CA TYR A 103 5.55 -18.54 3.09
C TYR A 103 6.41 -19.08 1.94
N LEU A 104 5.90 -18.99 0.72
CA LEU A 104 6.60 -19.33 -0.50
C LEU A 104 7.12 -18.07 -1.18
N ARG A 105 8.25 -18.17 -1.89
CA ARG A 105 8.71 -17.09 -2.74
C ARG A 105 7.81 -16.96 -3.96
N LEU A 106 7.62 -15.74 -4.46
CA LEU A 106 6.78 -15.51 -5.65
C LEU A 106 7.16 -16.40 -6.83
N ALA A 107 8.47 -16.59 -7.10
CA ALA A 107 8.91 -17.49 -8.17
C ALA A 107 8.47 -18.95 -7.98
N GLU A 108 8.53 -19.45 -6.74
CA GLU A 108 8.12 -20.82 -6.41
C GLU A 108 6.61 -20.98 -6.61
N VAL A 109 5.84 -19.99 -6.14
CA VAL A 109 4.38 -19.93 -6.28
C VAL A 109 3.95 -19.88 -7.75
N LEU A 110 4.61 -19.06 -8.57
CA LEU A 110 4.30 -18.94 -10.00
C LEU A 110 4.68 -20.19 -10.81
N SER A 111 5.67 -20.95 -10.34
CA SER A 111 6.11 -22.19 -10.99
C SER A 111 5.31 -23.43 -10.55
N ASN A 112 4.47 -23.30 -9.53
CA ASN A 112 3.74 -24.43 -8.97
C ASN A 112 2.46 -24.71 -9.78
N PRO A 113 2.36 -25.86 -10.47
CA PRO A 113 1.18 -26.19 -11.27
C PRO A 113 -0.08 -26.43 -10.42
N ASP A 114 0.06 -26.70 -9.12
CA ASP A 114 -1.06 -26.90 -8.20
C ASP A 114 -1.68 -25.57 -7.74
N VAL A 115 -1.06 -24.43 -8.08
CA VAL A 115 -1.54 -23.11 -7.68
C VAL A 115 -2.31 -22.45 -8.82
N GLU A 116 -3.64 -22.55 -8.76
CA GLU A 116 -4.54 -22.02 -9.78
C GLU A 116 -4.94 -20.55 -9.55
N ARG A 117 -4.89 -20.07 -8.30
CA ARG A 117 -5.39 -18.74 -7.90
C ARG A 117 -4.45 -18.08 -6.91
N LEU A 118 -4.07 -16.84 -7.20
CA LEU A 118 -3.04 -16.11 -6.47
C LEU A 118 -3.51 -14.80 -5.87
N HIS A 119 -3.22 -14.61 -4.59
CA HIS A 119 -3.30 -13.32 -3.93
C HIS A 119 -1.88 -12.91 -3.52
N VAL A 120 -1.32 -11.93 -4.23
CA VAL A 120 0.07 -11.49 -4.05
C VAL A 120 0.10 -10.07 -3.50
N LEU A 121 0.87 -9.86 -2.43
CA LEU A 121 1.17 -8.54 -1.87
C LEU A 121 2.67 -8.28 -1.93
N THR A 122 3.07 -7.33 -2.79
CA THR A 122 4.46 -6.86 -2.92
C THR A 122 4.63 -5.43 -2.44
N HIS A 123 5.81 -5.08 -1.93
CA HIS A 123 6.12 -3.69 -1.56
C HIS A 123 7.27 -3.16 -2.43
N PRO A 124 7.08 -2.04 -3.16
CA PRO A 124 8.12 -1.50 -4.06
C PRO A 124 9.49 -1.30 -3.41
N GLY A 125 9.52 -0.94 -2.12
CA GLY A 125 10.76 -0.75 -1.37
C GLY A 125 11.63 -2.00 -1.20
N TRP A 126 11.09 -3.19 -1.48
CA TRP A 126 11.85 -4.45 -1.46
C TRP A 126 12.51 -4.80 -2.79
N TRP A 127 12.10 -4.16 -3.88
CA TRP A 127 12.55 -4.50 -5.24
C TRP A 127 13.64 -3.53 -5.69
N MET A 128 14.84 -3.74 -5.15
CA MET A 128 16.04 -2.95 -5.44
C MET A 128 16.89 -3.62 -6.51
N GLU A 129 17.57 -2.81 -7.33
CA GLU A 129 18.52 -3.31 -8.35
C GLU A 129 19.67 -4.13 -7.73
N LYS A 130 20.14 -3.71 -6.55
CA LYS A 130 21.18 -4.41 -5.80
C LYS A 130 20.58 -5.25 -4.68
N SER A 131 21.09 -6.48 -4.55
CA SER A 131 20.74 -7.35 -3.43
C SER A 131 21.19 -6.74 -2.11
N MET A 132 20.28 -6.69 -1.14
CA MET A 132 20.43 -6.04 0.16
C MET A 132 19.55 -6.78 1.17
N SER A 133 19.97 -6.81 2.44
CA SER A 133 19.09 -7.26 3.52
C SER A 133 17.90 -6.30 3.70
N PRO A 134 16.76 -6.75 4.26
CA PRO A 134 15.60 -5.88 4.50
C PRO A 134 15.95 -4.60 5.26
N ARG A 135 16.79 -4.69 6.30
CA ARG A 135 17.23 -3.52 7.07
C ARG A 135 18.04 -2.53 6.21
N GLN A 136 18.92 -3.03 5.35
CA GLN A 136 19.68 -2.18 4.44
C GLN A 136 18.78 -1.49 3.41
N ARG A 137 17.76 -2.19 2.90
CA ARG A 137 16.75 -1.59 2.00
C ARG A 137 15.98 -0.47 2.68
N VAL A 138 15.52 -0.70 3.91
CA VAL A 138 14.86 0.37 4.71
C VAL A 138 15.80 1.55 4.92
N GLN A 139 17.06 1.31 5.28
CA GLN A 139 18.02 2.40 5.46
C GLN A 139 18.23 3.19 4.17
N HIS A 140 18.37 2.51 3.04
CA HIS A 140 18.51 3.14 1.74
C HIS A 140 17.33 4.06 1.38
N ILE A 141 16.08 3.59 1.61
CA ILE A 141 14.87 4.38 1.39
C ILE A 141 14.84 5.63 2.29
N ILE A 142 15.27 5.49 3.55
CA ILE A 142 15.38 6.62 4.50
C ILE A 142 16.38 7.65 3.97
N ASP A 143 17.58 7.21 3.58
CA ASP A 143 18.65 8.08 3.11
C ASP A 143 18.25 8.82 1.82
N ASP A 144 17.59 8.13 0.89
CA ASP A 144 17.08 8.72 -0.34
C ASP A 144 15.94 9.70 -0.08
N ARG A 145 15.04 9.40 0.86
CA ARG A 145 13.98 10.33 1.27
C ARG A 145 14.55 11.58 1.92
N ALA A 146 15.56 11.44 2.77
CA ALA A 146 16.25 12.56 3.40
C ALA A 146 16.89 13.47 2.35
N ARG A 147 17.63 12.89 1.40
CA ARG A 147 18.25 13.63 0.28
C ARG A 147 17.21 14.36 -0.56
N SER A 148 16.16 13.65 -0.99
CA SER A 148 15.08 14.22 -1.81
C SER A 148 14.36 15.39 -1.11
N THR A 149 14.23 15.30 0.21
CA THR A 149 13.63 16.37 1.02
C THR A 149 14.52 17.63 1.02
N GLY A 150 15.83 17.46 1.20
CA GLY A 150 16.80 18.56 1.12
C GLY A 150 16.82 19.21 -0.27
N GLU A 151 16.91 18.41 -1.33
CA GLU A 151 16.87 18.91 -2.71
C GLU A 151 15.58 19.67 -3.04
N ARG A 152 14.43 19.24 -2.46
CA ARG A 152 13.17 19.95 -2.64
C ARG A 152 13.21 21.34 -2.01
N TYR A 153 13.80 21.47 -0.82
CA TYR A 153 13.99 22.76 -0.17
C TYR A 153 14.88 23.67 -1.03
N ASP A 154 16.02 23.15 -1.49
CA ASP A 154 16.96 23.89 -2.33
C ASP A 154 16.29 24.42 -3.61
N ARG A 155 15.55 23.57 -4.33
CA ARG A 155 14.79 23.97 -5.53
C ARG A 155 13.73 25.01 -5.24
N ALA A 156 13.05 24.92 -4.09
CA ALA A 156 12.03 25.89 -3.72
C ALA A 156 12.62 27.27 -3.43
N LEU A 157 13.82 27.35 -2.85
CA LEU A 157 14.53 28.61 -2.69
C LEU A 157 14.98 29.19 -4.03
N GLU A 158 15.53 28.36 -4.91
CA GLU A 158 15.96 28.76 -6.26
C GLU A 158 14.79 29.34 -7.08
N LEU A 159 13.65 28.63 -7.13
CA LEU A 159 12.44 29.10 -7.81
C LEU A 159 11.85 30.38 -7.19
N GLY A 160 12.05 30.56 -5.90
CA GLY A 160 11.63 31.76 -5.18
C GLY A 160 12.64 32.90 -5.20
N GLU A 161 13.75 32.76 -5.93
CA GLU A 161 14.88 33.71 -5.96
C GLU A 161 15.42 34.04 -4.55
N ARG A 162 15.40 33.06 -3.65
CA ARG A 162 15.85 33.21 -2.25
C ARG A 162 17.27 32.67 -2.09
N GLN A 163 18.07 33.36 -1.28
CA GLN A 163 19.39 32.87 -0.91
C GLN A 163 19.29 31.59 -0.06
N ASN A 164 20.01 30.55 -0.48
CA ASN A 164 20.21 29.34 0.32
C ASN A 164 21.53 29.46 1.09
N VAL A 165 21.45 29.66 2.40
CA VAL A 165 22.63 29.77 3.28
C VAL A 165 23.00 28.37 3.74
N ARG A 166 24.16 27.88 3.27
CA ARG A 166 24.68 26.53 3.53
C ARG A 166 25.86 26.55 4.48
#